data_AF-A0A2S2DUQ4-F1
#
_entry.id   AF-A0A2S2DUQ4-F1
#
_cell.length_a   1.000
_cell.length_b   1.000
_cell.length_c   1.000
_cell.angle_alpha   90.00
_cell.angle_beta   90.00
_cell.angle_gamma   90.00
#
_symmetry.space_group_name_H-M   'P 1'
#
loop_
_entity.id
_entity.type
_entity.pdbx_description
1 polymer ?
#
loop_
_entity_poly.entity_id
_entity_poly.type
_entity_poly.pdbx_seq_one_letter_code
_entity_poly.pdbx_strand_id
1 'polypeptide(L)'
;MFTILEAGEREIFIQRVAQLTNESVDKIQELLPVWESIILGSSLKLIRNQIRFNALYNFIHHKSVPSKEIDVIFSGSTASVNWDKISSYGEGLFGILMPDKKSAIALLVSRELRCKSSLVVKGLGICFALYGNRLKVVDFAYMKDWNSFGEHFFAQRHDFTALCPPKLQVPISEILLLSDVFKNESSSFQSNVDEIDLKPDDEGGSSTNWKVIGLILGSILVASVIAWFVYNKMTKEEEVVSADTEEIIPIDSLAKLRDSLTKLSADSARIASDSLTHLSWPDGKAFDVPKTSALVPMFEYLTDTTNTESSELRVSEISFDAETNQLVSPYDAFFKKMVEGLNKYKDVHIRIYAFAENDSKLGLKRGFVVKNRLVGEGISPTRIEVKATGSNVNPEASVPINSQILLVLSKKSVLK
;
A
#
# COMPACT_ATOMS: atom_id res chain seq x y z
N MET A 1 -13.39 -25.34 -2.25
CA MET A 1 -13.72 -24.84 -0.91
C MET A 1 -12.50 -24.19 -0.29
N PHE A 2 -12.50 -22.86 -0.26
CA PHE A 2 -11.52 -22.05 0.43
C PHE A 2 -11.46 -22.43 1.91
N THR A 3 -10.25 -22.70 2.40
CA THR A 3 -10.01 -22.91 3.82
C THR A 3 -8.58 -22.50 4.17
N ILE A 4 -8.41 -21.98 5.38
CA ILE A 4 -7.09 -21.56 5.91
C ILE A 4 -6.45 -22.65 6.80
N LEU A 5 -7.17 -23.74 7.08
CA LEU A 5 -6.77 -24.84 7.95
C LEU A 5 -6.96 -26.17 7.23
N GLU A 6 -6.09 -27.14 7.51
CA GLU A 6 -6.32 -28.51 7.05
C GLU A 6 -7.44 -29.21 7.86
N ALA A 7 -8.00 -30.28 7.31
CA ALA A 7 -9.16 -30.96 7.89
C ALA A 7 -8.92 -31.44 9.34
N GLY A 8 -7.69 -31.86 9.68
CA GLY A 8 -7.31 -32.26 11.04
C GLY A 8 -6.94 -31.11 11.97
N GLU A 9 -6.63 -29.93 11.44
CA GLU A 9 -6.21 -28.75 12.21
C GLU A 9 -7.40 -27.95 12.74
N ARG A 10 -8.54 -28.05 12.06
CA ARG A 10 -9.74 -27.24 12.35
C ARG A 10 -10.24 -27.41 13.78
N GLU A 11 -10.35 -28.63 14.26
CA GLU A 11 -10.85 -28.90 15.61
C GLU A 11 -9.87 -28.40 16.68
N ILE A 12 -8.57 -28.64 16.48
CA ILE A 12 -7.50 -28.19 17.38
C ILE A 12 -7.50 -26.65 17.44
N PHE A 13 -7.61 -25.98 16.30
CA PHE A 13 -7.71 -24.53 16.22
C PHE A 13 -8.88 -24.00 17.05
N ILE A 14 -10.07 -24.55 16.85
CA ILE A 14 -11.29 -24.13 17.53
C ILE A 14 -11.11 -24.26 19.05
N GLN A 15 -10.60 -25.39 19.53
CA GLN A 15 -10.37 -25.63 20.96
C GLN A 15 -9.34 -24.65 21.54
N ARG A 16 -8.21 -24.44 20.86
CA ARG A 16 -7.13 -23.54 21.32
C ARG A 16 -7.57 -22.08 21.34
N VAL A 17 -8.31 -21.64 20.33
CA VAL A 17 -8.84 -20.25 20.28
C VAL A 17 -9.94 -20.05 21.32
N ALA A 18 -10.83 -21.02 21.51
CA ALA A 18 -11.85 -20.96 22.57
C ALA A 18 -11.22 -20.78 23.97
N GLN A 19 -10.14 -21.53 24.26
CA GLN A 19 -9.36 -21.37 25.48
C GLN A 19 -8.69 -19.98 25.58
N LEU A 20 -8.05 -19.52 24.50
CA LEU A 20 -7.40 -18.20 24.45
C LEU A 20 -8.36 -17.04 24.69
N THR A 21 -9.58 -17.13 24.17
CA THR A 21 -10.56 -16.04 24.20
C THR A 21 -11.54 -16.17 25.35
N ASN A 22 -11.51 -17.27 26.09
CA ASN A 22 -12.48 -17.62 27.12
C ASN A 22 -13.93 -17.59 26.59
N GLU A 23 -14.12 -18.21 25.43
CA GLU A 23 -15.42 -18.34 24.74
C GLU A 23 -15.73 -19.83 24.52
N SER A 24 -16.98 -20.18 24.19
CA SER A 24 -17.33 -21.58 23.94
C SER A 24 -16.79 -22.09 22.60
N VAL A 25 -16.50 -23.39 22.53
CA VAL A 25 -16.12 -24.10 21.30
C VAL A 25 -17.15 -23.86 20.19
N ASP A 26 -18.44 -23.98 20.51
CA ASP A 26 -19.54 -23.74 19.56
C ASP A 26 -19.50 -22.32 18.98
N LYS A 27 -19.15 -21.32 19.80
CA LYS A 27 -19.07 -19.92 19.34
C LYS A 27 -17.90 -19.73 18.38
N ILE A 28 -16.75 -20.33 18.64
CA ILE A 28 -15.60 -20.27 17.73
C ILE A 28 -15.88 -21.06 16.45
N GLN A 29 -16.57 -22.20 16.55
CA GLN A 29 -17.00 -22.99 15.41
C GLN A 29 -17.97 -22.22 14.50
N GLU A 30 -18.89 -21.44 15.07
CA GLU A 30 -19.78 -20.52 14.34
C GLU A 30 -19.00 -19.39 13.65
N LEU A 31 -17.96 -18.85 14.32
CA LEU A 31 -17.19 -17.70 13.84
C LEU A 31 -16.13 -18.02 12.79
N LEU A 32 -15.52 -19.21 12.85
CA LEU A 32 -14.45 -19.60 11.92
C LEU A 32 -14.82 -19.44 10.43
N PRO A 33 -15.95 -20.00 9.92
CA PRO A 33 -16.29 -19.83 8.52
C PRO A 33 -16.57 -18.36 8.14
N VAL A 34 -17.01 -17.54 9.09
CA VAL A 34 -17.19 -16.09 8.88
C VAL A 34 -15.83 -15.40 8.73
N TRP A 35 -14.84 -15.77 9.53
CA TRP A 35 -13.48 -15.26 9.37
C TRP A 35 -12.85 -15.70 8.04
N GLU A 36 -13.05 -16.95 7.64
CA GLU A 36 -12.61 -17.47 6.33
C GLU A 36 -13.28 -16.70 5.18
N SER A 37 -14.59 -16.45 5.24
CA SER A 37 -15.29 -15.70 4.20
C SER A 37 -14.81 -14.25 4.11
N ILE A 38 -14.48 -13.63 5.24
CA ILE A 38 -13.91 -12.27 5.29
C ILE A 38 -12.52 -12.24 4.63
N ILE A 39 -11.67 -13.23 4.88
CA ILE A 39 -10.35 -13.34 4.25
C ILE A 39 -10.48 -13.55 2.74
N LEU A 40 -11.35 -14.47 2.31
CA LEU A 40 -11.61 -14.71 0.89
C LEU A 40 -12.15 -13.45 0.21
N GLY A 41 -13.15 -12.79 0.78
CA GLY A 41 -13.69 -11.54 0.26
C GLY A 41 -12.63 -10.46 0.11
N SER A 42 -11.73 -10.33 1.08
CA SER A 42 -10.64 -9.35 1.04
C SER A 42 -9.61 -9.67 -0.05
N SER A 43 -9.34 -10.96 -0.26
CA SER A 43 -8.45 -11.44 -1.33
C SER A 43 -9.08 -11.23 -2.71
N LEU A 44 -10.38 -11.50 -2.86
CA LEU A 44 -11.16 -11.20 -4.06
C LEU A 44 -11.12 -9.71 -4.39
N LYS A 45 -11.08 -8.81 -3.39
CA LYS A 45 -10.95 -7.38 -3.65
C LYS A 45 -9.59 -6.98 -4.24
N LEU A 46 -8.51 -7.71 -3.91
CA LEU A 46 -7.18 -7.45 -4.46
C LEU A 46 -7.07 -7.74 -5.95
N ILE A 47 -7.95 -8.59 -6.49
CA ILE A 47 -8.02 -8.91 -7.92
C ILE A 47 -8.23 -7.66 -8.77
N ARG A 48 -8.76 -6.56 -8.18
CA ARG A 48 -8.93 -5.27 -8.87
C ARG A 48 -7.96 -4.19 -8.39
N ASN A 49 -6.97 -4.56 -7.59
CA ASN A 49 -6.05 -3.61 -6.97
C ASN A 49 -4.61 -4.15 -6.96
N GLN A 50 -3.93 -4.00 -8.10
CA GLN A 50 -2.55 -4.42 -8.29
C GLN A 50 -1.58 -3.77 -7.29
N ILE A 51 -1.83 -2.52 -6.88
CA ILE A 51 -1.01 -1.83 -5.87
C ILE A 51 -1.04 -2.57 -4.53
N ARG A 52 -2.23 -2.95 -4.06
CA ARG A 52 -2.38 -3.68 -2.80
C ARG A 52 -1.94 -5.14 -2.92
N PHE A 53 -2.07 -5.75 -4.10
CA PHE A 53 -1.45 -7.04 -4.38
C PHE A 53 0.08 -6.97 -4.24
N ASN A 54 0.73 -5.96 -4.83
CA ASN A 54 2.18 -5.78 -4.68
C ASN A 54 2.59 -5.55 -3.21
N ALA A 55 1.79 -4.81 -2.45
CA ALA A 55 2.01 -4.64 -1.01
C ALA A 55 1.88 -5.98 -0.24
N LEU A 56 0.88 -6.80 -0.58
CA LEU A 56 0.72 -8.14 -0.04
C LEU A 56 1.92 -9.02 -0.39
N TYR A 57 2.32 -9.06 -1.66
CA TYR A 57 3.48 -9.82 -2.13
C TYR A 57 4.74 -9.46 -1.34
N ASN A 58 5.05 -8.16 -1.26
CA ASN A 58 6.21 -7.66 -0.52
C ASN A 58 6.14 -8.02 0.97
N PHE A 59 4.95 -7.93 1.58
CA PHE A 59 4.76 -8.31 2.98
C PHE A 59 5.02 -9.80 3.21
N ILE A 60 4.48 -10.68 2.38
CA ILE A 60 4.70 -12.14 2.48
C ILE A 60 6.17 -12.49 2.23
N HIS A 61 6.81 -11.84 1.26
CA HIS A 61 8.19 -12.11 0.88
C HIS A 61 9.18 -11.64 1.96
N HIS A 62 9.08 -10.38 2.40
CA HIS A 62 10.09 -9.76 3.26
C HIS A 62 9.82 -9.91 4.77
N LYS A 63 8.55 -10.02 5.19
CA LYS A 63 8.24 -10.19 6.62
C LYS A 63 8.38 -11.66 7.03
N SER A 64 9.05 -11.89 8.15
CA SER A 64 9.14 -13.24 8.72
C SER A 64 7.76 -13.70 9.19
N VAL A 65 7.26 -14.77 8.59
CA VAL A 65 6.04 -15.44 9.05
C VAL A 65 6.34 -16.17 10.35
N PRO A 66 5.47 -16.08 11.37
CA PRO A 66 5.64 -16.80 12.63
C PRO A 66 5.27 -18.29 12.49
N SER A 67 5.85 -19.00 11.51
CA SER A 67 5.50 -20.39 11.19
C SER A 67 5.74 -21.32 12.38
N LYS A 68 6.87 -21.15 13.09
CA LYS A 68 7.16 -21.94 14.29
C LYS A 68 6.11 -21.77 15.39
N GLU A 69 5.64 -20.54 15.60
CA GLU A 69 4.60 -20.28 16.59
C GLU A 69 3.24 -20.81 16.17
N ILE A 70 2.95 -20.79 14.86
CA ILE A 70 1.74 -21.40 14.28
C ILE A 70 1.78 -22.92 14.45
N ASP A 71 2.90 -23.58 14.17
CA ASP A 71 3.05 -25.04 14.33
C ASP A 71 2.77 -25.50 15.76
N VAL A 72 3.12 -24.65 16.76
CA VAL A 72 2.83 -24.95 18.17
C VAL A 72 1.34 -25.00 18.47
N ILE A 73 0.49 -24.24 17.76
CA ILE A 73 -0.98 -24.31 17.91
C ILE A 73 -1.48 -25.74 17.66
N PHE A 74 -0.97 -26.35 16.59
CA PHE A 74 -1.38 -27.68 16.11
C PHE A 74 -0.57 -28.81 16.73
N SER A 75 0.53 -28.49 17.40
CA SER A 75 1.30 -29.46 18.15
C SER A 75 0.49 -30.00 19.35
N GLY A 76 0.61 -31.31 19.60
CA GLY A 76 0.15 -31.93 20.85
C GLY A 76 0.94 -31.50 22.10
N SER A 77 1.79 -30.47 21.98
CA SER A 77 2.66 -29.96 23.04
C SER A 77 1.89 -29.10 24.05
N THR A 78 2.36 -29.13 25.29
CA THR A 78 1.94 -28.23 26.38
C THR A 78 2.63 -26.86 26.30
N ALA A 79 3.49 -26.62 25.30
CA ALA A 79 4.16 -25.35 25.10
C ALA A 79 3.14 -24.20 24.94
N SER A 80 3.39 -23.10 25.63
CA SER A 80 2.55 -21.90 25.53
C SER A 80 2.67 -21.28 24.14
N VAL A 81 1.55 -21.21 23.42
CA VAL A 81 1.48 -20.53 22.12
C VAL A 81 1.73 -19.03 22.31
N ASN A 82 2.64 -18.47 21.51
CA ASN A 82 2.87 -17.02 21.48
C ASN A 82 1.84 -16.32 20.59
N TRP A 83 0.64 -16.13 21.13
CA TRP A 83 -0.49 -15.53 20.42
C TRP A 83 -0.27 -14.08 19.99
N ASP A 84 0.55 -13.32 20.71
CA ASP A 84 0.81 -11.92 20.40
C ASP A 84 1.62 -11.77 19.11
N LYS A 85 2.64 -12.62 18.93
CA LYS A 85 3.44 -12.64 17.70
C LYS A 85 2.61 -13.06 16.48
N ILE A 86 1.74 -14.06 16.65
CA ILE A 86 0.82 -14.51 15.60
C ILE A 86 -0.16 -13.39 15.24
N SER A 87 -0.83 -12.84 16.25
CA SER A 87 -1.84 -11.78 16.06
C SER A 87 -1.22 -10.52 15.44
N SER A 88 -0.05 -10.08 15.89
CA SER A 88 0.65 -8.91 15.33
C SER A 88 1.04 -9.10 13.86
N TYR A 89 1.46 -10.30 13.48
CA TYR A 89 1.72 -10.61 12.08
C TYR A 89 0.44 -10.50 11.24
N GLY A 90 -0.64 -11.15 11.68
CA GLY A 90 -1.91 -11.13 10.96
C GLY A 90 -2.60 -9.77 10.94
N GLU A 91 -2.46 -8.94 11.97
CA GLU A 91 -2.93 -7.55 11.96
C GLU A 91 -2.24 -6.72 10.87
N GLY A 92 -0.95 -6.98 10.60
CA GLY A 92 -0.25 -6.37 9.47
C GLY A 92 -0.84 -6.78 8.11
N LEU A 93 -1.12 -8.07 7.94
CA LEU A 93 -1.72 -8.61 6.71
C LEU A 93 -3.13 -8.06 6.49
N PHE A 94 -3.90 -8.02 7.57
CA PHE A 94 -5.24 -7.49 7.63
C PHE A 94 -5.30 -5.99 7.25
N GLY A 95 -4.33 -5.19 7.69
CA GLY A 95 -4.21 -3.78 7.31
C GLY A 95 -3.96 -3.57 5.80
N ILE A 96 -3.30 -4.52 5.14
CA ILE A 96 -3.09 -4.50 3.67
C ILE A 96 -4.36 -4.92 2.93
N LEU A 97 -4.97 -6.02 3.37
CA LEU A 97 -6.09 -6.65 2.69
C LEU A 97 -7.40 -5.86 2.85
N MET A 98 -7.60 -5.21 3.99
CA MET A 98 -8.83 -4.45 4.25
C MET A 98 -8.59 -3.19 5.12
N PRO A 99 -7.84 -2.20 4.59
CA PRO A 99 -7.54 -0.97 5.32
C PRO A 99 -8.82 -0.25 5.73
N ASP A 100 -8.84 0.22 6.98
CA ASP A 100 -9.95 0.95 7.60
C ASP A 100 -11.29 0.20 7.68
N LYS A 101 -11.32 -1.11 7.37
CA LYS A 101 -12.54 -1.94 7.49
C LYS A 101 -12.61 -2.74 8.78
N LYS A 102 -11.53 -2.76 9.58
CA LYS A 102 -11.41 -3.47 10.86
C LYS A 102 -12.63 -3.30 11.75
N SER A 103 -12.89 -2.06 12.14
CA SER A 103 -13.91 -1.72 13.12
C SER A 103 -15.31 -1.96 12.56
N ALA A 104 -15.53 -1.69 11.28
CA ALA A 104 -16.82 -1.90 10.62
C ALA A 104 -17.21 -3.38 10.61
N ILE A 105 -16.29 -4.26 10.20
CA ILE A 105 -16.52 -5.72 10.22
C ILE A 105 -16.70 -6.21 11.66
N ALA A 106 -15.85 -5.78 12.59
CA ALA A 106 -15.93 -6.20 13.98
C ALA A 106 -17.28 -5.84 14.62
N LEU A 107 -17.79 -4.62 14.38
CA LEU A 107 -19.09 -4.17 14.88
C LEU A 107 -20.25 -4.95 14.24
N LEU A 108 -20.21 -5.15 12.92
CA LEU A 108 -21.22 -5.91 12.19
C LEU A 108 -21.32 -7.35 12.72
N VAL A 109 -20.20 -8.08 12.72
CA VAL A 109 -20.18 -9.49 13.14
C VAL A 109 -20.53 -9.62 14.63
N SER A 110 -20.04 -8.69 15.46
CA SER A 110 -20.38 -8.62 16.88
C SER A 110 -21.90 -8.51 17.10
N ARG A 111 -22.57 -7.64 16.34
CA ARG A 111 -24.01 -7.43 16.42
C ARG A 111 -24.80 -8.67 15.94
N GLU A 112 -24.47 -9.19 14.76
CA GLU A 112 -25.26 -10.27 14.13
C GLU A 112 -25.06 -11.65 14.79
N LEU A 113 -23.89 -11.89 15.39
CA LEU A 113 -23.53 -13.17 16.05
C LEU A 113 -23.49 -13.07 17.57
N ARG A 114 -23.88 -11.92 18.13
CA ARG A 114 -23.92 -11.64 19.58
C ARG A 114 -22.64 -12.04 20.29
N CYS A 115 -21.52 -11.52 19.80
CA CYS A 115 -20.19 -11.76 20.36
C CYS A 115 -19.44 -10.45 20.57
N LYS A 116 -18.34 -10.47 21.32
CA LYS A 116 -17.53 -9.26 21.56
C LYS A 116 -16.82 -8.83 20.28
N SER A 117 -16.79 -7.53 19.97
CA SER A 117 -16.03 -7.01 18.82
C SER A 117 -14.53 -7.30 18.93
N SER A 118 -13.99 -7.32 20.15
CA SER A 118 -12.60 -7.72 20.43
C SER A 118 -12.32 -9.19 20.09
N LEU A 119 -13.30 -10.09 20.25
CA LEU A 119 -13.19 -11.48 19.83
C LEU A 119 -13.07 -11.58 18.31
N VAL A 120 -13.91 -10.84 17.58
CA VAL A 120 -13.88 -10.82 16.10
C VAL A 120 -12.53 -10.30 15.61
N VAL A 121 -12.04 -9.21 16.17
CA VAL A 121 -10.73 -8.64 15.81
C VAL A 121 -9.60 -9.62 16.11
N LYS A 122 -9.59 -10.23 17.30
CA LYS A 122 -8.52 -11.15 17.71
C LYS A 122 -8.53 -12.42 16.85
N GLY A 123 -9.71 -12.99 16.62
CA GLY A 123 -9.89 -14.15 15.74
C GLY A 123 -9.48 -13.87 14.30
N LEU A 124 -9.86 -12.72 13.74
CA LEU A 124 -9.37 -12.28 12.43
C LEU A 124 -7.85 -12.11 12.43
N GLY A 125 -7.26 -11.46 13.44
CA GLY A 125 -5.81 -11.32 13.54
C GLY A 125 -5.09 -12.67 13.47
N ILE A 126 -5.58 -13.68 14.19
CA ILE A 126 -5.02 -15.04 14.15
C ILE A 126 -5.25 -15.69 12.77
N CYS A 127 -6.47 -15.63 12.24
CA CYS A 127 -6.83 -16.26 10.95
C CYS A 127 -6.07 -15.63 9.76
N PHE A 128 -5.86 -14.32 9.78
CA PHE A 128 -5.02 -13.64 8.79
C PHE A 128 -3.56 -14.07 8.90
N ALA A 129 -3.06 -14.37 10.10
CA ALA A 129 -1.70 -14.90 10.24
C ALA A 129 -1.57 -16.31 9.66
N LEU A 130 -2.55 -17.18 9.92
CA LEU A 130 -2.62 -18.52 9.31
C LEU A 130 -2.71 -18.44 7.79
N TYR A 131 -3.55 -17.54 7.27
CA TYR A 131 -3.65 -17.29 5.84
C TYR A 131 -2.32 -16.81 5.25
N GLY A 132 -1.63 -15.87 5.89
CA GLY A 132 -0.31 -15.43 5.43
C GLY A 132 0.75 -16.54 5.43
N ASN A 133 0.70 -17.46 6.40
CA ASN A 133 1.55 -18.65 6.41
C ASN A 133 1.23 -19.58 5.24
N ARG A 134 -0.06 -19.82 4.98
CA ARG A 134 -0.52 -20.61 3.83
C ARG A 134 -0.09 -19.98 2.50
N LEU A 135 -0.24 -18.67 2.33
CA LEU A 135 0.24 -17.94 1.15
C LEU A 135 1.74 -18.10 0.93
N LYS A 136 2.53 -18.19 2.01
CA LYS A 136 3.98 -18.33 1.92
C LYS A 136 4.44 -19.77 1.64
N VAL A 137 3.75 -20.75 2.22
CA VAL A 137 4.19 -22.16 2.21
C VAL A 137 3.50 -22.96 1.11
N VAL A 138 2.20 -22.77 0.92
CA VAL A 138 1.35 -23.59 0.04
C VAL A 138 1.04 -22.85 -1.26
N ASP A 139 0.52 -21.63 -1.15
CA ASP A 139 -0.04 -20.90 -2.29
C ASP A 139 0.96 -19.93 -2.93
N PHE A 140 2.26 -20.02 -2.57
CA PHE A 140 3.29 -19.09 -3.04
C PHE A 140 3.47 -19.11 -4.56
N ALA A 141 3.18 -20.25 -5.20
CA ALA A 141 3.21 -20.37 -6.65
C ALA A 141 2.23 -19.40 -7.33
N TYR A 142 1.05 -19.18 -6.72
CA TYR A 142 0.02 -18.28 -7.22
C TYR A 142 0.28 -16.80 -6.88
N MET A 143 1.23 -16.53 -5.99
CA MET A 143 1.64 -15.18 -5.61
C MET A 143 2.67 -14.55 -6.56
N LYS A 144 3.20 -15.32 -7.54
CA LYS A 144 4.28 -14.85 -8.42
C LYS A 144 3.87 -13.70 -9.34
N ASP A 145 2.63 -13.71 -9.79
CA ASP A 145 2.07 -12.67 -10.64
C ASP A 145 0.62 -12.40 -10.28
N TRP A 146 0.17 -11.19 -10.60
CA TRP A 146 -1.15 -10.70 -10.24
C TRP A 146 -2.28 -11.47 -10.94
N ASN A 147 -2.05 -11.98 -12.14
CA ASN A 147 -3.06 -12.71 -12.91
C ASN A 147 -3.29 -14.10 -12.30
N SER A 148 -2.21 -14.84 -12.02
CA SER A 148 -2.29 -16.15 -11.34
C SER A 148 -2.98 -16.06 -9.98
N PHE A 149 -2.68 -15.02 -9.22
CA PHE A 149 -3.39 -14.73 -7.97
C PHE A 149 -4.88 -14.48 -8.22
N GLY A 150 -5.17 -13.61 -9.20
CA GLY A 150 -6.52 -13.27 -9.62
C GLY A 150 -7.35 -14.50 -9.96
N GLU A 151 -6.85 -15.35 -10.87
CA GLU A 151 -7.52 -16.57 -11.31
C GLU A 151 -7.77 -17.55 -10.16
N HIS A 152 -6.75 -17.81 -9.33
CA HIS A 152 -6.83 -18.76 -8.23
C HIS A 152 -7.93 -18.39 -7.23
N PHE A 153 -7.98 -17.13 -6.79
CA PHE A 153 -8.99 -16.68 -5.82
C PHE A 153 -10.35 -16.43 -6.45
N PHE A 154 -10.40 -15.96 -7.70
CA PHE A 154 -11.67 -15.77 -8.41
C PHE A 154 -12.40 -17.09 -8.67
N ALA A 155 -11.67 -18.19 -8.90
CA ALA A 155 -12.26 -19.53 -9.01
C ALA A 155 -13.00 -19.95 -7.72
N GLN A 156 -12.52 -19.49 -6.57
CA GLN A 156 -13.07 -19.80 -5.25
C GLN A 156 -14.20 -18.84 -4.82
N ARG A 157 -14.63 -17.91 -5.68
CA ARG A 157 -15.60 -16.86 -5.30
C ARG A 157 -16.93 -17.38 -4.74
N HIS A 158 -17.38 -18.54 -5.22
CA HIS A 158 -18.62 -19.18 -4.75
C HIS A 158 -18.52 -19.66 -3.29
N ASP A 159 -17.30 -19.94 -2.82
CA ASP A 159 -17.05 -20.31 -1.43
C ASP A 159 -17.35 -19.14 -0.48
N PHE A 160 -17.33 -17.89 -0.95
CA PHE A 160 -17.72 -16.73 -0.13
C PHE A 160 -19.16 -16.87 0.37
N THR A 161 -20.09 -17.20 -0.53
CA THR A 161 -21.51 -17.41 -0.18
C THR A 161 -21.73 -18.69 0.61
N ALA A 162 -20.89 -19.72 0.43
CA ALA A 162 -20.99 -20.96 1.18
C ALA A 162 -20.51 -20.81 2.64
N LEU A 163 -19.45 -20.04 2.85
CA LEU A 163 -18.84 -19.80 4.16
C LEU A 163 -19.56 -18.70 4.96
N CYS A 164 -20.04 -17.65 4.28
CA CYS A 164 -20.65 -16.51 4.94
C CYS A 164 -22.14 -16.76 5.21
N PRO A 165 -22.62 -16.65 6.47
CA PRO A 165 -24.04 -16.78 6.79
C PRO A 165 -24.90 -15.77 6.03
N PRO A 166 -26.12 -16.12 5.57
CA PRO A 166 -26.95 -15.24 4.74
C PRO A 166 -27.16 -13.83 5.31
N LYS A 167 -27.32 -13.72 6.64
CA LYS A 167 -27.47 -12.43 7.36
C LYS A 167 -26.23 -11.52 7.29
N LEU A 168 -25.06 -12.06 6.98
CA LEU A 168 -23.78 -11.35 6.90
C LEU A 168 -23.29 -11.15 5.46
N GLN A 169 -23.82 -11.89 4.48
CA GLN A 169 -23.34 -11.86 3.09
C GLN A 169 -23.39 -10.47 2.47
N VAL A 170 -24.57 -9.83 2.46
CA VAL A 170 -24.75 -8.49 1.86
C VAL A 170 -23.94 -7.43 2.62
N PRO A 171 -24.05 -7.31 3.96
CA PRO A 171 -23.30 -6.27 4.68
C PRO A 171 -21.77 -6.44 4.59
N ILE A 172 -21.24 -7.67 4.61
CA ILE A 172 -19.79 -7.90 4.43
C ILE A 172 -19.36 -7.56 3.00
N SER A 173 -20.15 -7.95 2.00
CA SER A 173 -19.89 -7.61 0.59
C SER A 173 -19.85 -6.11 0.35
N GLU A 174 -20.74 -5.34 0.98
CA GLU A 174 -20.75 -3.88 0.91
C GLU A 174 -19.52 -3.26 1.59
N ILE A 175 -19.18 -3.71 2.80
CA ILE A 175 -18.01 -3.20 3.54
C ILE A 175 -16.71 -3.45 2.75
N LEU A 176 -16.60 -4.63 2.12
CA LEU A 176 -15.45 -5.03 1.31
C LEU A 176 -15.51 -4.53 -0.14
N LEU A 177 -16.61 -3.90 -0.55
CA LEU A 177 -16.85 -3.35 -1.89
C LEU A 177 -16.70 -4.42 -2.98
N LEU A 178 -17.35 -5.57 -2.80
CA LEU A 178 -17.25 -6.73 -3.70
C LEU A 178 -18.28 -6.72 -4.83
N SER A 179 -19.23 -5.78 -4.84
CA SER A 179 -20.24 -5.64 -5.90
C SER A 179 -19.61 -5.60 -7.30
N ASP A 180 -18.50 -4.89 -7.44
CA ASP A 180 -17.76 -4.76 -8.69
C ASP A 180 -16.96 -6.03 -9.07
N VAL A 181 -16.69 -6.91 -8.12
CA VAL A 181 -16.03 -8.20 -8.36
C VAL A 181 -17.06 -9.25 -8.82
N PHE A 182 -18.26 -9.20 -8.24
CA PHE A 182 -19.35 -10.14 -8.57
C PHE A 182 -20.19 -9.72 -9.79
N LYS A 183 -20.16 -8.46 -10.24
CA LYS A 183 -20.92 -8.00 -11.43
C LYS A 183 -20.35 -8.46 -12.78
N ASN A 184 -19.07 -8.85 -12.86
CA ASN A 184 -18.38 -9.14 -14.12
C ASN A 184 -18.48 -10.63 -14.55
N GLU A 185 -19.56 -11.35 -14.19
CA GLU A 185 -19.75 -12.77 -14.56
C GLU A 185 -19.68 -13.05 -16.07
N SER A 186 -19.84 -12.03 -16.92
CA SER A 186 -19.85 -12.15 -18.39
C SER A 186 -18.61 -11.62 -19.12
N SER A 187 -17.60 -11.11 -18.40
CA SER A 187 -16.33 -10.70 -19.01
C SER A 187 -15.20 -11.49 -18.37
N SER A 188 -14.75 -12.53 -19.08
CA SER A 188 -13.45 -13.15 -18.86
C SER A 188 -12.41 -12.08 -18.56
N PHE A 189 -11.50 -12.39 -17.63
CA PHE A 189 -10.37 -11.56 -17.21
C PHE A 189 -9.58 -11.09 -18.45
N GLN A 190 -10.00 -9.99 -19.07
CA GLN A 190 -9.34 -9.42 -20.23
C GLN A 190 -8.15 -8.65 -19.70
N SER A 191 -6.98 -9.26 -19.89
CA SER A 191 -5.72 -8.56 -20.02
C SER A 191 -5.93 -7.32 -20.90
N ASN A 192 -5.83 -6.13 -20.32
CA ASN A 192 -5.41 -4.97 -21.08
C ASN A 192 -3.91 -5.14 -21.37
N VAL A 193 -3.61 -6.00 -22.31
CA VAL A 193 -2.36 -6.04 -23.07
C VAL A 193 -2.81 -6.22 -24.51
N ASP A 194 -2.52 -5.21 -25.32
CA ASP A 194 -2.79 -5.20 -26.75
C ASP A 194 -2.20 -6.44 -27.42
N GLU A 195 -3.06 -7.34 -27.89
CA GLU A 195 -2.75 -8.21 -29.01
C GLU A 195 -4.03 -8.37 -29.83
N ILE A 196 -4.12 -7.57 -30.90
CA ILE A 196 -5.15 -7.70 -31.93
C ILE A 196 -4.80 -8.98 -32.70
N ASP A 197 -5.36 -10.11 -32.27
CA ASP A 197 -5.36 -11.34 -33.07
C ASP A 197 -6.68 -11.40 -33.85
N LEU A 198 -6.60 -10.99 -35.12
CA LEU A 198 -7.67 -11.14 -36.09
C LEU A 198 -7.63 -12.57 -36.62
N LYS A 199 -8.57 -13.41 -36.16
CA LYS A 199 -9.01 -14.55 -36.96
C LYS A 199 -10.53 -14.53 -37.16
N PRO A 200 -10.98 -14.83 -38.40
CA PRO A 200 -12.39 -14.83 -38.74
C PRO A 200 -13.00 -16.12 -38.23
N ASP A 201 -14.26 -16.09 -37.80
CA ASP A 201 -15.07 -17.30 -37.86
C ASP A 201 -16.47 -16.97 -38.36
N ASP A 202 -16.89 -17.84 -39.25
CA ASP A 202 -18.15 -17.93 -39.95
C ASP A 202 -19.36 -18.08 -39.02
N GLU A 203 -20.45 -17.53 -39.54
CA GLU A 203 -21.86 -17.95 -39.43
C GLU A 203 -22.44 -18.42 -38.09
N GLY A 204 -23.49 -17.71 -37.65
CA GLY A 204 -24.43 -18.30 -36.68
C GLY A 204 -25.49 -17.41 -36.02
N GLY A 205 -26.07 -16.44 -36.74
CA GLY A 205 -27.43 -15.89 -36.55
C GLY A 205 -27.95 -15.47 -35.15
N SER A 206 -28.20 -14.17 -34.96
CA SER A 206 -29.44 -13.65 -34.32
C SER A 206 -29.48 -12.11 -34.32
N SER A 207 -30.29 -11.55 -35.21
CA SER A 207 -30.86 -10.18 -35.21
C SER A 207 -30.00 -9.05 -34.63
N THR A 208 -28.93 -8.66 -35.32
CA THR A 208 -28.12 -7.51 -34.94
C THR A 208 -28.76 -6.21 -35.42
N ASN A 209 -29.12 -5.35 -34.48
CA ASN A 209 -29.72 -4.03 -34.71
C ASN A 209 -28.72 -3.10 -35.45
N TRP A 210 -28.83 -3.03 -36.78
CA TRP A 210 -28.03 -2.18 -37.69
C TRP A 210 -27.85 -0.72 -37.21
N LYS A 211 -28.83 -0.18 -36.46
CA LYS A 211 -28.78 1.17 -35.89
C LYS A 211 -27.69 1.35 -34.81
N VAL A 212 -27.37 0.30 -34.05
CA VAL A 212 -26.35 0.36 -32.98
C VAL A 212 -24.95 0.24 -33.57
N ILE A 213 -24.77 -0.61 -34.58
CA ILE A 213 -23.51 -0.75 -35.32
C ILE A 213 -23.16 0.57 -36.04
N GLY A 214 -24.16 1.24 -36.63
CA GLY A 214 -23.97 2.57 -37.23
C GLY A 214 -23.54 3.65 -36.23
N LEU A 215 -24.03 3.61 -34.98
CA LEU A 215 -23.61 4.54 -33.93
C LEU A 215 -22.18 4.30 -33.43
N ILE A 216 -21.76 3.03 -33.34
CA ILE A 216 -20.40 2.66 -32.92
C ILE A 216 -19.38 3.00 -34.03
N LEU A 217 -19.69 2.72 -35.29
CA LEU A 217 -18.85 3.12 -36.41
C LEU A 217 -18.77 4.64 -36.57
N GLY A 218 -19.89 5.34 -36.34
CA GLY A 218 -19.93 6.80 -36.35
C GLY A 218 -19.07 7.43 -35.25
N SER A 219 -19.10 6.88 -34.02
CA SER A 219 -18.29 7.41 -32.91
C SER A 219 -16.80 7.16 -33.09
N ILE A 220 -16.42 6.01 -33.67
CA ILE A 220 -15.02 5.69 -33.99
C ILE A 220 -14.48 6.61 -35.09
N LEU A 221 -15.27 6.92 -36.12
CA LEU A 221 -14.87 7.87 -37.16
C LEU A 221 -14.68 9.28 -36.60
N VAL A 222 -15.59 9.75 -35.74
CA VAL A 222 -15.47 11.08 -35.12
C VAL A 222 -14.26 11.13 -34.19
N ALA A 223 -14.01 10.10 -33.38
CA ALA A 223 -12.83 10.03 -32.52
C ALA A 223 -11.53 10.00 -33.34
N SER A 224 -11.51 9.32 -34.48
CA SER A 224 -10.35 9.25 -35.38
C SER A 224 -10.06 10.59 -36.05
N VAL A 225 -11.10 11.33 -36.46
CA VAL A 225 -10.95 12.69 -37.02
C VAL A 225 -10.46 13.68 -35.95
N ILE A 226 -10.92 13.56 -34.70
CA ILE A 226 -10.45 14.41 -33.59
C ILE A 226 -8.99 14.08 -33.26
N ALA A 227 -8.61 12.79 -33.19
CA ALA A 227 -7.23 12.37 -32.94
C ALA A 227 -6.28 12.84 -34.06
N TRP A 228 -6.70 12.73 -35.32
CA TRP A 228 -5.93 13.24 -36.46
C TRP A 228 -5.78 14.77 -36.43
N PHE A 229 -6.84 15.50 -36.06
CA PHE A 229 -6.80 16.95 -35.93
C PHE A 229 -5.88 17.41 -34.79
N VAL A 230 -5.89 16.71 -33.65
CA VAL A 230 -4.99 16.99 -32.51
C VAL A 230 -3.53 16.67 -32.87
N TYR A 231 -3.29 15.56 -33.57
CA TYR A 231 -1.95 15.17 -34.02
C TYR A 231 -1.37 16.20 -35.01
N ASN A 232 -2.13 16.61 -36.01
CA ASN A 232 -1.69 17.60 -37.00
C ASN A 232 -1.45 19.00 -36.40
N LYS A 233 -2.14 19.34 -35.30
CA LYS A 233 -1.95 20.61 -34.60
C LYS A 233 -0.73 20.62 -33.68
N MET A 234 -0.20 19.45 -33.30
CA MET A 234 1.05 19.33 -32.52
C MET A 234 2.32 19.23 -33.40
N THR A 235 2.17 19.01 -34.70
CA THR A 235 3.31 18.84 -35.63
C THR A 235 3.56 20.04 -36.56
N LYS A 236 2.88 21.18 -36.37
CA LYS A 236 3.08 22.40 -37.16
C LYS A 236 3.28 23.63 -36.27
N GLU A 237 4.54 23.85 -35.89
CA GLU A 237 5.22 25.07 -35.43
C GLU A 237 6.53 24.53 -34.79
N GLU A 238 7.77 24.77 -35.23
CA GLU A 238 8.38 25.66 -36.21
C GLU A 238 9.77 25.07 -36.57
N GLU A 239 10.27 25.41 -37.76
CA GLU A 239 11.50 24.93 -38.40
C GLU A 239 12.55 26.09 -38.40
N VAL A 240 13.84 25.77 -38.12
CA VAL A 240 15.12 26.46 -38.51
C VAL A 240 15.39 27.88 -37.90
N VAL A 241 16.58 28.36 -37.47
CA VAL A 241 17.97 28.32 -37.99
C VAL A 241 19.02 28.79 -36.92
N SER A 242 20.12 28.01 -36.81
CA SER A 242 21.56 28.30 -36.51
C SER A 242 22.05 29.24 -35.39
N ALA A 243 23.05 28.79 -34.61
CA ALA A 243 24.47 29.17 -34.79
C ALA A 243 25.39 28.40 -33.84
N ASP A 244 26.57 28.03 -34.37
CA ASP A 244 27.60 27.19 -33.78
C ASP A 244 28.20 27.70 -32.46
N THR A 245 28.61 26.77 -31.59
CA THR A 245 30.02 26.69 -31.14
C THR A 245 30.32 25.31 -30.57
N GLU A 246 31.23 24.62 -31.25
CA GLU A 246 31.94 23.46 -30.72
C GLU A 246 32.78 23.87 -29.50
N GLU A 247 32.72 23.10 -28.41
CA GLU A 247 33.89 22.90 -27.57
C GLU A 247 33.88 21.47 -27.02
N ILE A 248 34.76 20.65 -27.60
CA ILE A 248 35.01 19.26 -27.22
C ILE A 248 35.85 19.28 -25.93
N ILE A 249 35.31 18.74 -24.84
CA ILE A 249 36.10 18.48 -23.62
C ILE A 249 36.58 17.01 -23.67
N PRO A 250 37.89 16.73 -23.50
CA PRO A 250 38.46 15.40 -23.75
C PRO A 250 38.15 14.40 -22.63
N ILE A 251 38.14 13.13 -23.02
CA ILE A 251 37.97 11.95 -22.17
C ILE A 251 39.22 11.79 -21.29
N ASP A 252 39.24 12.39 -20.10
CA ASP A 252 40.16 11.95 -19.02
C ASP A 252 39.74 12.35 -17.58
N SER A 253 38.44 12.30 -17.27
CA SER A 253 37.90 12.70 -15.95
C SER A 253 37.62 11.52 -14.99
N LEU A 254 37.75 10.26 -15.43
CA LEU A 254 37.42 9.09 -14.59
C LEU A 254 38.50 8.77 -13.54
N ALA A 255 39.78 9.06 -13.82
CA ALA A 255 40.86 8.84 -12.85
C ALA A 255 40.86 9.89 -11.73
N LYS A 256 40.51 11.16 -12.04
CA LYS A 256 40.39 12.25 -11.05
C LYS A 256 39.16 12.12 -10.15
N LEU A 257 38.05 11.56 -10.65
CA LEU A 257 36.85 11.30 -9.82
C LEU A 257 37.08 10.19 -8.79
N ARG A 258 37.81 9.14 -9.19
CA ARG A 258 38.16 8.03 -8.28
C ARG A 258 39.08 8.50 -7.14
N ASP A 259 40.05 9.35 -7.46
CA ASP A 259 41.00 9.87 -6.46
C ASP A 259 40.32 10.91 -5.53
N SER A 260 39.34 11.66 -6.03
CA SER A 260 38.51 12.57 -5.22
C SER A 260 37.53 11.82 -4.30
N LEU A 261 37.02 10.65 -4.72
CA LEU A 261 36.16 9.77 -3.90
C LEU A 261 36.93 9.10 -2.76
N THR A 262 38.18 8.68 -3.00
CA THR A 262 39.03 8.11 -1.95
C THR A 262 39.48 9.17 -0.95
N LYS A 263 39.75 10.39 -1.40
CA LYS A 263 40.08 11.53 -0.50
C LYS A 263 38.86 12.01 0.30
N LEU A 264 37.67 12.05 -0.32
CA LEU A 264 36.39 12.32 0.36
C LEU A 264 36.03 11.23 1.39
N SER A 265 36.29 9.95 1.09
CA SER A 265 36.03 8.85 2.04
C SER A 265 36.93 8.91 3.28
N ALA A 266 38.14 9.45 3.16
CA ALA A 266 39.07 9.64 4.27
C ALA A 266 38.72 10.88 5.12
N ASP A 267 38.23 11.96 4.48
CA ASP A 267 37.79 13.16 5.20
C ASP A 267 36.39 13.00 5.83
N SER A 268 35.46 12.22 5.24
CA SER A 268 34.15 11.92 5.83
C SER A 268 34.24 11.04 7.10
N ALA A 269 35.29 10.22 7.25
CA ALA A 269 35.50 9.43 8.46
C ALA A 269 36.02 10.27 9.65
N ARG A 270 36.51 11.49 9.41
CA ARG A 270 37.01 12.42 10.45
C ARG A 270 36.01 13.51 10.86
N ILE A 271 34.91 13.70 10.14
CA ILE A 271 33.87 14.72 10.42
C ILE A 271 32.67 14.14 11.22
N ALA A 272 32.60 12.81 11.39
CA ALA A 272 31.40 12.10 11.87
C ALA A 272 31.02 12.31 13.35
N SER A 273 31.80 12.99 14.19
CA SER A 273 31.45 13.15 15.62
C SER A 273 30.75 14.46 15.97
N ASP A 274 30.80 15.50 15.13
CA ASP A 274 30.24 16.83 15.44
C ASP A 274 28.99 17.19 14.61
N SER A 275 28.59 16.35 13.65
CA SER A 275 27.49 16.59 12.71
C SER A 275 26.16 15.91 13.07
N LEU A 276 26.13 15.13 14.15
CA LEU A 276 24.96 14.35 14.58
C LEU A 276 24.24 15.02 15.76
N THR A 277 22.92 14.85 15.81
CA THR A 277 22.05 15.22 16.92
C THR A 277 21.45 13.96 17.50
N HIS A 278 21.50 13.84 18.83
CA HIS A 278 20.86 12.76 19.57
C HIS A 278 19.41 13.11 19.87
N LEU A 279 18.45 12.37 19.31
CA LEU A 279 17.01 12.55 19.53
C LEU A 279 16.42 11.36 20.27
N SER A 280 15.37 11.60 21.07
CA SER A 280 14.62 10.54 21.74
C SER A 280 13.16 10.89 21.85
N TRP A 281 12.30 10.15 21.15
CA TRP A 281 10.85 10.27 21.32
C TRP A 281 10.42 9.90 22.75
N PRO A 282 9.28 10.41 23.25
CA PRO A 282 8.73 9.99 24.54
C PRO A 282 8.57 8.46 24.62
N ASP A 283 9.14 7.84 25.66
CA ASP A 283 9.22 6.38 25.86
C ASP A 283 9.92 5.58 24.75
N GLY A 284 10.69 6.27 23.87
CA GLY A 284 11.44 5.67 22.78
C GLY A 284 12.90 5.39 23.16
N LYS A 285 13.59 4.61 22.31
CA LYS A 285 15.06 4.51 22.36
C LYS A 285 15.67 5.73 21.67
N ALA A 286 16.73 6.28 22.26
CA ALA A 286 17.53 7.33 21.63
C ALA A 286 18.08 6.87 20.27
N PHE A 287 18.22 7.81 19.34
CA PHE A 287 18.73 7.58 18.00
C PHE A 287 19.43 8.83 17.46
N ASP A 288 20.35 8.62 16.54
CA ASP A 288 21.22 9.67 16.02
C ASP A 288 20.81 10.03 14.61
N VAL A 289 20.71 11.33 14.35
CA VAL A 289 20.39 11.86 13.02
C VAL A 289 21.34 13.00 12.66
N PRO A 290 21.61 13.24 11.37
CA PRO A 290 22.30 14.46 10.97
C PRO A 290 21.58 15.72 11.47
N LYS A 291 22.33 16.74 11.88
CA LYS A 291 21.79 18.05 12.28
C LYS A 291 20.89 18.69 11.20
N THR A 292 21.14 18.36 9.94
CA THR A 292 20.37 18.82 8.77
C THR A 292 19.12 18.00 8.48
N SER A 293 18.85 16.94 9.24
CA SER A 293 17.70 16.09 8.99
C SER A 293 16.38 16.81 9.33
N ALA A 294 15.35 16.59 8.52
CA ALA A 294 14.00 17.05 8.76
C ALA A 294 13.38 16.48 10.06
N LEU A 295 13.95 15.40 10.62
CA LEU A 295 13.54 14.85 11.91
C LEU A 295 13.84 15.80 13.08
N VAL A 296 14.85 16.67 12.96
CA VAL A 296 15.23 17.64 14.00
C VAL A 296 14.15 18.71 14.19
N PRO A 297 13.80 19.53 13.18
CA PRO A 297 12.72 20.52 13.32
C PRO A 297 11.36 19.87 13.57
N MET A 298 11.13 18.65 13.08
CA MET A 298 9.93 17.90 13.42
C MET A 298 9.87 17.55 14.91
N PHE A 299 10.99 17.09 15.49
CA PHE A 299 11.07 16.77 16.92
C PHE A 299 10.76 18.00 17.78
N GLU A 300 11.37 19.14 17.46
CA GLU A 300 11.13 20.42 18.13
C GLU A 300 9.64 20.81 18.05
N TYR A 301 9.05 20.76 16.86
CA TYR A 301 7.63 21.10 16.67
C TYR A 301 6.70 20.17 17.44
N LEU A 302 6.93 18.87 17.39
CA LEU A 302 6.05 17.88 18.03
C LEU A 302 6.12 17.96 19.56
N THR A 303 7.31 18.18 20.12
CA THR A 303 7.52 18.25 21.56
C THR A 303 7.09 19.58 22.19
N ASP A 304 7.06 20.68 21.42
CA ASP A 304 6.58 21.97 21.90
C ASP A 304 5.04 22.01 21.98
N THR A 305 4.49 21.81 23.17
CA THR A 305 3.04 21.85 23.41
C THR A 305 2.40 23.24 23.29
N THR A 306 3.20 24.30 23.19
CA THR A 306 2.70 25.68 23.13
C THR A 306 2.51 26.20 21.70
N ASN A 307 3.20 25.60 20.73
CA ASN A 307 3.11 25.99 19.33
C ASN A 307 1.80 25.48 18.69
N THR A 308 0.97 26.41 18.23
CA THR A 308 -0.31 26.14 17.55
C THR A 308 -0.27 26.42 16.05
N GLU A 309 0.83 26.98 15.54
CA GLU A 309 1.00 27.29 14.13
C GLU A 309 1.38 26.04 13.33
N SER A 310 1.22 26.10 12.01
CA SER A 310 1.68 25.01 11.15
C SER A 310 3.19 25.10 10.94
N SER A 311 3.89 23.97 11.03
CA SER A 311 5.32 23.88 10.75
C SER A 311 5.57 23.33 9.35
N GLU A 312 6.39 24.02 8.58
CA GLU A 312 6.88 23.60 7.27
C GLU A 312 8.20 22.83 7.42
N LEU A 313 8.21 21.58 6.98
CA LEU A 313 9.35 20.68 7.05
C LEU A 313 9.77 20.29 5.64
N ARG A 314 10.93 20.78 5.20
CA ARG A 314 11.55 20.36 3.96
C ARG A 314 12.32 19.07 4.21
N VAL A 315 11.95 18.02 3.49
CA VAL A 315 12.59 16.71 3.58
C VAL A 315 13.42 16.49 2.33
N SER A 316 14.70 16.19 2.52
CA SER A 316 15.66 15.91 1.45
C SER A 316 16.30 14.52 1.54
N GLU A 317 15.96 13.77 2.59
CA GLU A 317 16.47 12.43 2.89
C GLU A 317 15.81 11.33 2.05
N ILE A 318 14.84 11.69 1.22
CA ILE A 318 14.17 10.78 0.29
C ILE A 318 14.40 11.25 -1.13
N SER A 319 14.53 10.30 -2.04
CA SER A 319 14.67 10.57 -3.48
C SER A 319 13.66 9.77 -4.29
N PHE A 320 13.25 10.32 -5.41
CA PHE A 320 12.38 9.70 -6.39
C PHE A 320 13.16 9.37 -7.64
N ASP A 321 12.86 8.21 -8.21
CA ASP A 321 13.31 7.86 -9.54
C ASP A 321 12.59 8.74 -10.58
N ALA A 322 13.34 9.34 -11.49
CA ALA A 322 12.82 10.33 -12.42
C ALA A 322 11.79 9.74 -13.40
N GLU A 323 11.99 8.49 -13.82
CA GLU A 323 11.14 7.80 -14.80
C GLU A 323 9.88 7.22 -14.13
N THR A 324 10.07 6.46 -13.04
CA THR A 324 9.00 5.69 -12.39
C THR A 324 8.26 6.46 -11.30
N ASN A 325 8.83 7.58 -10.83
CA ASN A 325 8.31 8.39 -9.72
C ASN A 325 8.15 7.60 -8.40
N GLN A 326 8.87 6.49 -8.25
CA GLN A 326 8.92 5.68 -7.03
C GLN A 326 10.04 6.16 -6.11
N LEU A 327 9.93 5.85 -4.81
CA LEU A 327 10.99 6.14 -3.84
C LEU A 327 12.21 5.25 -4.10
N VAL A 328 13.41 5.84 -4.05
CA VAL A 328 14.69 5.15 -4.18
C VAL A 328 15.31 4.99 -2.80
N SER A 329 15.59 3.73 -2.43
CA SER A 329 16.26 3.36 -1.18
C SER A 329 17.65 4.00 -1.05
N PRO A 330 18.13 4.34 0.16
CA PRO A 330 17.53 4.02 1.47
C PRO A 330 16.64 5.13 2.04
N TYR A 331 15.42 4.78 2.42
CA TYR A 331 14.48 5.69 3.11
C TYR A 331 13.79 5.06 4.33
N ASP A 332 13.94 3.74 4.55
CA ASP A 332 13.18 3.01 5.58
C ASP A 332 13.43 3.53 7.00
N ALA A 333 14.69 3.80 7.35
CA ALA A 333 15.06 4.28 8.68
C ALA A 333 14.44 5.66 8.98
N PHE A 334 14.45 6.56 8.00
CA PHE A 334 13.85 7.88 8.10
C PHE A 334 12.34 7.80 8.33
N PHE A 335 11.62 7.05 7.48
CA PHE A 335 10.17 6.89 7.62
C PHE A 335 9.79 6.23 8.94
N LYS A 336 10.52 5.20 9.37
CA LYS A 336 10.26 4.55 10.65
C LYS A 336 10.37 5.52 11.82
N LYS A 337 11.42 6.35 11.84
CA LYS A 337 11.63 7.35 12.89
C LYS A 337 10.61 8.49 12.85
N MET A 338 10.22 8.92 11.65
CA MET A 338 9.16 9.89 11.46
C MET A 338 7.82 9.36 12.01
N VAL A 339 7.48 8.12 11.69
CA VAL A 339 6.22 7.50 12.07
C VAL A 339 6.16 7.19 13.57
N GLU A 340 7.29 6.77 14.18
CA GLU A 340 7.43 6.63 15.63
C GLU A 340 7.04 7.93 16.36
N GLY A 341 7.56 9.09 15.91
CA GLY A 341 7.21 10.40 16.47
C GLY A 341 5.76 10.77 16.23
N LEU A 342 5.28 10.73 14.98
CA LEU A 342 3.91 11.12 14.61
C LEU A 342 2.82 10.26 15.27
N ASN A 343 3.11 9.03 15.67
CA ASN A 343 2.18 8.17 16.40
C ASN A 343 2.06 8.50 17.90
N LYS A 344 3.07 9.17 18.47
CA LYS A 344 2.99 9.73 19.84
C LYS A 344 2.08 10.97 19.88
N TYR A 345 2.08 11.77 18.81
CA TYR A 345 1.30 13.00 18.69
C TYR A 345 0.15 12.85 17.67
N LYS A 346 -0.94 12.20 18.11
CA LYS A 346 -2.05 11.78 17.23
C LYS A 346 -2.94 12.91 16.71
N ASP A 347 -2.85 14.08 17.34
CA ASP A 347 -3.57 15.32 17.04
C ASP A 347 -2.96 16.11 15.86
N VAL A 348 -1.78 15.70 15.39
CA VAL A 348 -1.10 16.31 14.25
C VAL A 348 -1.66 15.79 12.93
N HIS A 349 -2.07 16.73 12.08
CA HIS A 349 -2.41 16.51 10.68
C HIS A 349 -1.21 16.84 9.79
N ILE A 350 -1.04 16.05 8.73
CA ILE A 350 0.12 16.07 7.83
C ILE A 350 -0.39 16.42 6.44
N ARG A 351 0.17 17.46 5.84
CA ARG A 351 -0.07 17.81 4.44
C ARG A 351 1.21 17.65 3.64
N ILE A 352 1.13 16.93 2.53
CA ILE A 352 2.27 16.58 1.69
C ILE A 352 2.19 17.35 0.37
N TYR A 353 3.28 18.03 0.04
CA TYR A 353 3.56 18.57 -1.29
C TYR A 353 4.84 17.91 -1.80
N ALA A 354 4.76 17.24 -2.95
CA ALA A 354 5.92 16.66 -3.60
C ALA A 354 6.13 17.32 -4.96
N PHE A 355 7.39 17.42 -5.35
CA PHE A 355 7.80 18.16 -6.54
C PHE A 355 8.22 17.20 -7.65
N ALA A 356 7.98 17.61 -8.90
CA ALA A 356 8.44 16.96 -10.12
C ALA A 356 8.73 18.05 -11.16
N GLU A 357 9.58 17.75 -12.15
CA GLU A 357 9.96 18.69 -13.20
C GLU A 357 8.73 19.20 -13.96
N ASN A 358 8.33 20.45 -13.67
CA ASN A 358 7.26 21.22 -14.31
C ASN A 358 5.88 20.51 -14.50
N ASP A 359 5.65 19.37 -13.86
CA ASP A 359 4.40 18.61 -13.93
C ASP A 359 3.80 18.40 -12.53
N SER A 360 2.78 19.21 -12.22
CA SER A 360 2.04 19.13 -10.97
C SER A 360 1.30 17.80 -10.78
N LYS A 361 0.96 17.08 -11.86
CA LYS A 361 0.34 15.74 -11.77
C LYS A 361 1.36 14.69 -11.34
N LEU A 362 2.59 14.76 -11.82
CA LEU A 362 3.68 13.87 -11.37
C LEU A 362 4.07 14.16 -9.92
N GLY A 363 4.13 15.44 -9.53
CA GLY A 363 4.29 15.82 -8.12
C GLY A 363 3.19 15.24 -7.22
N LEU A 364 1.93 15.29 -7.67
CA LEU A 364 0.82 14.68 -6.93
C LEU A 364 0.97 13.16 -6.79
N LYS A 365 1.40 12.45 -7.86
CA LYS A 365 1.69 11.01 -7.80
C LYS A 365 2.77 10.70 -6.76
N ARG A 366 3.87 11.44 -6.75
CA ARG A 366 4.94 11.30 -5.73
C ARG A 366 4.42 11.53 -4.31
N GLY A 367 3.56 12.54 -4.13
CA GLY A 367 2.91 12.79 -2.84
C GLY A 367 2.07 11.61 -2.35
N PHE A 368 1.35 10.93 -3.26
CA PHE A 368 0.64 9.70 -2.94
C PHE A 368 1.56 8.52 -2.62
N VAL A 369 2.73 8.41 -3.25
CA VAL A 369 3.75 7.41 -2.89
C VAL A 369 4.21 7.61 -1.44
N VAL A 370 4.51 8.84 -1.04
CA VAL A 370 4.89 9.17 0.35
C VAL A 370 3.74 8.88 1.32
N LYS A 371 2.51 9.30 0.99
CA LYS A 371 1.32 8.99 1.79
C LYS A 371 1.17 7.48 2.00
N ASN A 372 1.26 6.70 0.93
CA ASN A 372 1.13 5.25 1.00
C ASN A 372 2.23 4.63 1.86
N ARG A 373 3.45 5.16 1.80
CA ARG A 373 4.54 4.71 2.66
C ARG A 373 4.26 4.99 4.14
N LEU A 374 3.83 6.21 4.49
CA LEU A 374 3.47 6.57 5.86
C LEU A 374 2.30 5.74 6.39
N VAL A 375 1.31 5.45 5.54
CA VAL A 375 0.19 4.56 5.89
C VAL A 375 0.67 3.13 6.11
N GLY A 376 1.56 2.62 5.25
CA GLY A 376 2.15 1.29 5.39
C GLY A 376 2.96 1.11 6.67
N GLU A 377 3.55 2.18 7.19
CA GLU A 377 4.26 2.22 8.47
C GLU A 377 3.34 2.44 9.70
N GLY A 378 2.04 2.71 9.48
CA GLY A 378 1.04 2.74 10.54
C GLY A 378 0.46 4.12 10.89
N ILE A 379 0.62 5.15 10.04
CA ILE A 379 -0.10 6.42 10.20
C ILE A 379 -1.51 6.31 9.61
N SER A 380 -2.51 6.80 10.36
CA SER A 380 -3.91 6.83 9.89
C SER A 380 -4.05 7.66 8.59
N PRO A 381 -4.67 7.13 7.53
CA PRO A 381 -4.87 7.85 6.26
C PRO A 381 -5.64 9.17 6.41
N THR A 382 -6.53 9.26 7.40
CA THR A 382 -7.34 10.44 7.71
C THR A 382 -6.54 11.61 8.27
N ARG A 383 -5.30 11.36 8.70
CA ARG A 383 -4.36 12.39 9.17
C ARG A 383 -3.49 12.95 8.04
N ILE A 384 -3.56 12.37 6.84
CA ILE A 384 -2.66 12.70 5.73
C ILE A 384 -3.45 13.22 4.54
N GLU A 385 -3.17 14.45 4.15
CA GLU A 385 -3.65 15.08 2.93
C GLU A 385 -2.49 15.24 1.95
N VAL A 386 -2.72 14.95 0.66
CA VAL A 386 -1.77 15.22 -0.41
C VAL A 386 -2.35 16.36 -1.26
N LYS A 387 -1.59 17.41 -1.49
CA LYS A 387 -1.99 18.53 -2.35
C LYS A 387 -1.02 18.69 -3.51
N ALA A 388 -1.56 19.11 -4.65
CA ALA A 388 -0.74 19.55 -5.76
C ALA A 388 0.03 20.82 -5.36
N THR A 389 1.23 20.97 -5.88
CA THR A 389 2.02 22.20 -5.75
C THR A 389 1.30 23.31 -6.52
N GLY A 390 0.68 24.25 -5.80
CA GLY A 390 0.14 25.48 -6.36
C GLY A 390 1.21 26.56 -6.50
N SER A 391 0.83 27.74 -6.97
CA SER A 391 1.74 28.88 -7.19
C SER A 391 2.45 29.42 -5.93
N ASN A 392 1.98 29.04 -4.73
CA ASN A 392 2.52 29.51 -3.45
C ASN A 392 3.52 28.52 -2.80
N VAL A 393 3.73 27.33 -3.38
CA VAL A 393 4.61 26.30 -2.82
C VAL A 393 5.65 25.92 -3.85
N ASN A 394 6.87 26.42 -3.67
CA ASN A 394 7.97 26.24 -4.62
C ASN A 394 9.06 25.29 -4.08
N PRO A 395 9.68 24.50 -4.98
CA PRO A 395 10.85 23.72 -4.65
C PRO A 395 12.02 24.63 -4.27
N GLU A 396 12.91 24.12 -3.44
CA GLU A 396 14.14 24.80 -3.10
C GLU A 396 15.15 24.62 -4.23
N ALA A 397 15.73 25.73 -4.73
CA ALA A 397 16.62 25.71 -5.89
C ALA A 397 17.97 25.00 -5.62
N SER A 398 18.38 24.93 -4.36
CA SER A 398 19.62 24.31 -3.89
C SER A 398 19.53 22.78 -3.78
N VAL A 399 18.33 22.19 -3.87
CA VAL A 399 18.09 20.75 -3.70
C VAL A 399 17.56 20.16 -5.02
N PRO A 400 18.04 18.99 -5.47
CA PRO A 400 17.49 18.34 -6.65
C PRO A 400 15.98 18.16 -6.52
N ILE A 401 15.21 18.50 -7.56
CA ILE A 401 13.73 18.46 -7.53
C ILE A 401 13.18 17.06 -7.22
N ASN A 402 13.94 16.02 -7.60
CA ASN A 402 13.62 14.63 -7.34
C ASN A 402 13.95 14.17 -5.91
N SER A 403 14.60 15.01 -5.11
CA SER A 403 15.00 14.70 -3.73
C SER A 403 14.44 15.72 -2.74
N GLN A 404 13.26 16.26 -3.01
CA GLN A 404 12.60 17.18 -2.10
C GLN A 404 11.10 16.93 -2.01
N ILE A 405 10.60 16.98 -0.78
CA ILE A 405 9.19 17.13 -0.46
C ILE A 405 9.04 18.20 0.62
N LEU A 406 7.87 18.82 0.65
CA LEU A 406 7.45 19.69 1.75
C LEU A 406 6.34 18.98 2.53
N LEU A 407 6.58 18.78 3.82
CA LEU A 407 5.58 18.34 4.77
C LEU A 407 5.12 19.54 5.60
N VAL A 408 3.82 19.77 5.67
CA VAL A 408 3.24 20.78 6.57
C VAL A 408 2.53 20.06 7.69
N LEU A 409 3.03 20.23 8.92
CA LEU A 409 2.45 19.69 10.13
C LEU A 409 1.56 20.73 10.78
N SER A 410 0.36 20.35 11.18
CA SER A 410 -0.56 21.23 11.90
C SER A 410 -1.21 20.47 13.04
N LYS A 411 -1.04 20.94 14.27
CA LYS A 411 -1.80 20.47 15.43
C LYS A 411 -3.25 20.92 15.28
N LYS A 412 -4.22 20.03 15.51
CA LYS A 412 -5.62 20.46 15.61
C LYS A 412 -5.73 21.47 16.74
N SER A 413 -6.25 22.67 16.46
CA SER A 413 -6.57 23.59 17.54
C SER A 413 -7.58 22.90 18.45
N VAL A 414 -7.20 22.74 19.72
CA VAL A 414 -8.17 22.46 20.76
C VAL A 414 -8.96 23.76 20.88
N LEU A 415 -10.12 23.83 20.22
CA LEU A 415 -11.14 24.82 20.56
C LEU A 415 -11.36 24.69 22.06
N LYS A 416 -10.86 25.67 22.83
CA LYS A 416 -11.22 25.86 24.23
C LYS A 416 -12.64 26.41 24.32
#